data_AF-A0A7K9FLC8-F1
#
_entry.id   AF-A0A7K9FLC8-F1
#
_cell.length_a   1.000
_cell.length_b   1.000
_cell.length_c   1.000
_cell.angle_alpha   90.00
_cell.angle_beta   90.00
_cell.angle_gamma   90.00
#
_symmetry.space_group_name_H-M   'P 1'
#
loop_
_entity.id
_entity.type
_entity.pdbx_description
1 polymer ?
#
loop_
_entity_poly.entity_id
_entity_poly.type
_entity_poly.pdbx_seq_one_letter_code
_entity_poly.pdbx_strand_id
1 'polypeptide(L)'
;CPWQGPYHELTVHEAECTHPTKTGNELMEILDEMDQTRKKEMQLYNSIFSLLSFEKIGYTEVQFRPYRTDDFITRLYYETPRLTVLNQTWVLKARVNDSERNPNLSCKRTLSFQLILKSK
;
A
#
# COMPACT_ATOMS: atom_id res chain seq x y z
N CYS A 1 -28.63 24.11 13.80
CA CYS A 1 -28.63 22.73 13.26
C CYS A 1 -27.85 22.72 11.95
N PRO A 2 -27.36 21.57 11.45
CA PRO A 2 -26.70 21.47 10.15
C PRO A 2 -27.70 21.34 8.98
N TRP A 3 -28.88 21.97 9.08
CA TRP A 3 -29.93 21.83 8.05
C TRP A 3 -29.48 22.47 6.72
N GLN A 4 -29.65 21.75 5.63
CA GLN A 4 -29.27 22.15 4.27
C GLN A 4 -30.43 21.96 3.27
N GLY A 5 -31.68 22.14 3.73
CA GLY A 5 -32.87 21.95 2.91
C GLY A 5 -33.21 23.17 2.02
N PRO A 6 -34.19 23.01 1.11
CA PRO A 6 -34.66 24.08 0.24
C PRO A 6 -35.46 25.14 1.00
N TYR A 7 -35.41 26.40 0.54
CA TYR A 7 -36.00 27.55 1.26
C TYR A 7 -37.50 27.40 1.59
N HIS A 8 -38.28 26.76 0.72
CA HIS A 8 -39.73 26.58 0.95
C HIS A 8 -40.06 25.62 2.12
N GLU A 9 -39.09 24.85 2.61
CA GLU A 9 -39.23 23.96 3.78
C GLU A 9 -38.70 24.61 5.07
N LEU A 10 -38.13 25.82 5.00
CA LEU A 10 -37.48 26.49 6.13
C LEU A 10 -38.45 26.70 7.31
N THR A 11 -39.67 27.16 7.04
CA THR A 11 -40.68 27.41 8.08
C THR A 11 -41.15 26.14 8.76
N VAL A 12 -41.25 25.04 8.03
CA VAL A 12 -41.56 23.72 8.60
C VAL A 12 -40.42 23.25 9.49
N HIS A 13 -39.18 23.40 9.00
CA HIS A 13 -38.00 23.06 9.78
C HIS A 13 -37.89 23.87 11.07
N GLU A 14 -38.06 25.18 11.01
CA GLU A 14 -37.98 26.08 12.18
C GLU A 14 -38.99 25.69 13.27
N ALA A 15 -40.21 25.30 12.88
CA ALA A 15 -41.25 24.86 13.82
C ALA A 15 -40.90 23.54 14.54
N GLU A 16 -40.18 22.65 13.87
CA GLU A 16 -39.79 21.33 14.41
C GLU A 16 -38.38 21.33 15.02
N CYS A 17 -37.59 22.39 14.81
CA CYS A 17 -36.20 22.44 15.20
C CYS A 17 -36.06 22.53 16.72
N THR A 18 -35.41 21.54 17.31
CA THR A 18 -35.11 21.51 18.76
C THR A 18 -33.83 22.26 19.11
N HIS A 19 -33.05 22.71 18.13
CA HIS A 19 -31.78 23.42 18.39
C HIS A 19 -31.92 24.79 19.07
N PRO A 20 -32.93 25.63 18.77
CA PRO A 20 -33.11 26.93 19.43
C PRO A 20 -33.37 26.82 20.94
N THR A 21 -33.87 25.69 21.42
CA THR A 21 -34.19 25.44 22.83
C THR A 21 -33.09 24.69 23.59
N LYS A 22 -31.97 24.34 22.93
CA LYS A 22 -30.84 23.67 23.57
C LYS A 22 -30.14 24.58 24.58
N THR A 23 -29.80 24.00 25.71
CA THR A 23 -29.05 24.65 26.80
C THR A 23 -27.57 24.80 26.45
N GLY A 24 -26.88 25.70 27.15
CA GLY A 24 -25.43 25.87 26.98
C GLY A 24 -24.62 24.59 27.23
N ASN A 25 -25.05 23.75 28.17
CA ASN A 25 -24.39 22.46 28.45
C ASN A 25 -24.51 21.51 27.26
N GLU A 26 -25.71 21.36 26.69
CA GLU A 26 -25.94 20.52 25.51
C GLU A 26 -25.14 21.03 24.30
N LEU A 27 -24.96 22.34 24.16
CA LEU A 27 -24.12 22.91 23.12
C LEU A 27 -22.64 22.57 23.31
N MET A 28 -22.13 22.58 24.55
CA MET A 28 -20.75 22.20 24.85
C MET A 28 -20.46 20.73 24.53
N GLU A 29 -21.41 19.84 24.83
CA GLU A 29 -21.30 18.42 24.47
C GLU A 29 -21.22 18.21 22.95
N ILE A 30 -22.07 18.91 22.18
CA ILE A 30 -22.06 18.86 20.72
C ILE A 30 -20.72 19.37 20.17
N LEU A 31 -20.19 20.47 20.72
CA LEU A 31 -18.91 21.02 20.29
C LEU A 31 -17.74 20.10 20.59
N ASP A 32 -17.74 19.41 21.74
CA ASP A 32 -16.72 18.41 22.06
C ASP A 32 -16.79 17.23 21.09
N GLU A 33 -17.98 16.71 20.81
CA GLU A 33 -18.16 15.61 19.84
C GLU A 33 -17.64 15.99 18.44
N MET A 34 -17.92 17.22 17.99
CA MET A 34 -17.41 17.75 16.73
C MET A 34 -15.87 17.82 16.73
N ASP A 35 -15.25 18.28 17.83
CA ASP A 35 -13.80 18.36 17.93
C ASP A 35 -13.15 16.97 17.97
N GLN A 36 -13.75 16.01 18.68
CA GLN A 36 -13.30 14.61 18.69
C GLN A 36 -13.40 13.96 17.31
N THR A 37 -14.48 14.21 16.57
CA THR A 37 -14.66 13.70 15.21
C THR A 37 -13.57 14.25 14.29
N ARG A 38 -13.33 15.56 14.33
CA ARG A 38 -12.27 16.22 13.55
C ARG A 38 -10.87 15.70 13.92
N LYS A 39 -10.60 15.45 15.21
CA LYS A 39 -9.34 14.86 15.67
C LYS A 39 -9.13 13.46 15.10
N LYS A 40 -10.15 12.61 15.09
CA LYS A 40 -10.09 11.26 14.50
C LYS A 40 -9.82 11.31 12.99
N GLU A 41 -10.51 12.20 12.27
CA GLU A 41 -10.26 12.40 10.83
C GLU A 41 -8.82 12.86 10.56
N MET A 42 -8.32 13.83 11.33
CA MET A 42 -6.94 14.31 11.21
C MET A 42 -5.93 13.19 11.50
N GLN A 43 -6.19 12.33 12.49
CA GLN A 43 -5.36 11.16 12.78
C GLN A 43 -5.37 10.14 11.64
N LEU A 44 -6.51 9.90 11.00
CA LEU A 44 -6.60 9.05 9.81
C LEU A 44 -5.76 9.61 8.67
N TYR A 45 -5.91 10.90 8.35
CA TYR A 45 -5.11 11.54 7.31
C TYR A 45 -3.62 11.48 7.61
N ASN A 46 -3.20 11.78 8.85
CA ASN A 46 -1.80 11.66 9.26
C ASN A 46 -1.28 10.22 9.14
N SER A 47 -2.12 9.23 9.44
CA SER A 47 -1.76 7.81 9.26
C SER A 47 -1.58 7.46 7.78
N ILE A 48 -2.49 7.92 6.92
CA ILE A 48 -2.38 7.75 5.46
C ILE A 48 -1.13 8.44 4.94
N PHE A 49 -0.88 9.70 5.31
CA PHE A 49 0.31 10.42 4.89
C PHE A 49 1.58 9.76 5.41
N SER A 50 1.59 9.27 6.64
CA SER A 50 2.71 8.47 7.18
C SER A 50 2.94 7.23 6.30
N LEU A 51 1.89 6.45 6.02
CA LEU A 51 1.94 5.28 5.13
C LEU A 51 2.48 5.60 3.73
N LEU A 52 2.04 6.70 3.13
CA LEU A 52 2.48 7.16 1.82
C LEU A 52 3.88 7.78 1.85
N SER A 53 4.28 8.37 2.98
CA SER A 53 5.60 8.95 3.21
C SER A 53 6.67 7.91 3.52
N PHE A 54 6.27 6.67 3.87
CA PHE A 54 7.19 5.55 3.78
C PHE A 54 7.54 5.40 2.30
N GLU A 55 8.70 5.93 1.96
CA GLU A 55 9.46 5.88 0.72
C GLU A 55 9.78 4.44 0.24
N LYS A 56 8.93 3.46 0.56
CA LYS A 56 9.19 2.02 0.43
C LYS A 56 8.49 1.37 -0.76
N ILE A 57 7.76 2.12 -1.58
CA ILE A 57 7.36 1.65 -2.91
C ILE A 57 8.22 2.37 -3.94
N GLY A 58 9.51 2.01 -3.95
CA GLY A 58 10.40 2.35 -5.05
C GLY A 58 10.23 1.34 -6.17
N TYR A 59 10.07 1.82 -7.41
CA TYR A 59 10.18 0.97 -8.59
C TYR A 59 11.66 0.85 -8.96
N THR A 60 12.19 -0.37 -8.96
CA THR A 60 13.55 -0.65 -9.44
C THR A 60 13.47 -1.57 -10.65
N GLU A 61 13.88 -1.06 -11.81
CA GLU A 61 14.06 -1.92 -12.98
C GLU A 61 15.24 -2.85 -12.76
N VAL A 62 15.03 -4.14 -13.05
CA VAL A 62 16.05 -5.17 -12.92
C VAL A 62 16.19 -5.91 -14.23
N GLN A 63 17.45 -6.12 -14.65
CA GLN A 63 17.77 -6.88 -15.85
C GLN A 63 18.47 -8.17 -15.48
N PHE A 64 17.85 -9.28 -15.87
CA PHE A 64 18.44 -10.61 -15.74
C PHE A 64 19.55 -10.83 -16.77
N ARG A 65 20.66 -11.41 -16.33
CA ARG A 65 21.78 -11.85 -17.15
C ARG A 65 21.92 -13.37 -17.02
N PRO A 66 22.03 -14.11 -18.14
CA PRO A 66 22.24 -15.54 -18.08
C PRO A 66 23.65 -15.86 -17.57
N TYR A 67 23.77 -16.92 -16.78
CA TYR A 67 25.06 -17.54 -16.44
C TYR A 67 24.94 -19.06 -16.54
N ARG A 68 26.09 -19.71 -16.75
CA ARG A 68 26.20 -21.17 -16.79
C ARG A 68 26.87 -21.66 -15.50
N THR A 69 26.45 -22.83 -15.04
CA THR A 69 27.14 -23.61 -14.01
C THR A 69 27.78 -24.83 -14.66
N ASP A 70 28.77 -25.43 -14.00
CA ASP A 70 29.45 -26.63 -14.47
C ASP A 70 28.60 -27.92 -14.30
N ASP A 71 27.27 -27.79 -14.23
CA ASP A 71 26.35 -28.91 -14.09
C ASP A 71 26.32 -29.75 -15.38
N PHE A 72 26.22 -31.09 -15.25
CA PHE A 72 26.13 -32.03 -16.37
C PHE A 72 24.95 -31.75 -17.33
N ILE A 73 23.89 -31.11 -16.83
CA ILE A 73 22.75 -30.63 -17.64
C ILE A 73 22.79 -29.10 -17.61
N THR A 74 23.00 -28.46 -18.75
CA THR A 74 22.98 -27.00 -18.90
C THR A 74 21.63 -26.46 -18.46
N ARG A 75 21.56 -25.92 -17.24
CA ARG A 75 20.39 -25.19 -16.73
C ARG A 75 20.54 -23.71 -17.05
N LEU A 76 19.45 -23.09 -17.47
CA LEU A 76 19.39 -21.66 -17.76
C LEU A 76 19.21 -20.91 -16.43
N TYR A 77 20.31 -20.48 -15.84
CA TYR A 77 20.30 -19.64 -14.66
C TYR A 77 20.40 -18.17 -15.06
N TYR A 78 19.65 -17.34 -14.35
CA TYR A 78 19.65 -15.90 -14.53
C TYR A 78 19.92 -15.22 -13.21
N GLU A 79 20.68 -14.12 -13.24
CA GLU A 79 20.83 -13.25 -12.08
C GLU A 79 20.82 -11.78 -12.47
N THR A 80 20.44 -10.91 -11.55
CA THR A 80 20.54 -9.47 -11.72
C THR A 80 21.87 -8.96 -11.18
N PRO A 81 22.36 -7.80 -11.64
CA PRO A 81 23.32 -7.01 -10.87
C PRO A 81 22.81 -6.77 -9.44
N ARG A 82 23.75 -6.44 -8.54
CA ARG A 82 23.40 -6.03 -7.17
C ARG A 82 22.58 -4.75 -7.22
N LEU A 83 21.43 -4.75 -6.55
CA LEU A 83 20.56 -3.59 -6.41
C LEU A 83 20.51 -3.15 -4.94
N THR A 84 20.45 -1.85 -4.70
CA THR A 84 20.39 -1.27 -3.36
C THR A 84 19.00 -0.72 -3.09
N VAL A 85 18.28 -1.35 -2.17
CA VAL A 85 16.90 -0.98 -1.79
C VAL A 85 16.81 -1.09 -0.27
N LEU A 86 16.22 -0.09 0.39
CA LEU A 86 16.11 0.00 1.86
C LEU A 86 17.48 -0.11 2.59
N ASN A 87 18.51 0.53 2.04
CA ASN A 87 19.89 0.47 2.54
C ASN A 87 20.47 -0.95 2.65
N GLN A 88 19.89 -1.89 1.91
CA GLN A 88 20.31 -3.29 1.83
C GLN A 88 20.68 -3.63 0.39
N THR A 89 21.65 -4.53 0.22
CA THR A 89 22.09 -4.98 -1.10
C THR A 89 21.40 -6.29 -1.42
N TRP A 90 20.75 -6.37 -2.58
CA TRP A 90 19.98 -7.53 -2.99
C TRP A 90 20.44 -8.04 -4.34
N VAL A 91 20.19 -9.33 -4.60
CA VAL A 91 20.35 -9.97 -5.92
C VAL A 91 19.12 -10.84 -6.16
N LEU A 92 18.53 -10.74 -7.35
CA LEU A 92 17.53 -11.70 -7.81
C LEU A 92 18.22 -12.82 -8.58
N LYS A 93 17.90 -14.06 -8.22
CA LYS A 93 18.28 -15.24 -9.01
C LYS A 93 17.02 -15.87 -9.56
N ALA A 94 17.06 -16.30 -10.82
CA ALA A 94 15.94 -16.96 -11.46
C ALA A 94 16.39 -18.20 -12.25
N ARG A 95 15.45 -19.12 -12.43
CA ARG A 95 15.61 -20.39 -13.13
C ARG A 95 14.39 -20.63 -13.99
N VAL A 96 14.61 -21.18 -15.17
CA VAL A 96 13.52 -21.58 -16.06
C VAL A 96 13.22 -23.06 -15.83
N ASN A 97 11.94 -23.39 -15.62
CA ASN A 97 11.43 -24.75 -15.44
C ASN A 97 12.11 -25.52 -14.28
N ASP A 98 12.36 -24.87 -13.14
CA ASP A 98 13.05 -25.48 -11.98
C ASP A 98 12.30 -26.67 -11.37
N SER A 99 10.99 -26.77 -11.64
CA SER A 99 10.15 -27.90 -11.22
C SER A 99 10.30 -29.16 -12.09
N GLU A 100 11.00 -29.08 -13.22
CA GLU A 100 11.12 -30.17 -14.20
C GLU A 100 12.51 -30.82 -14.13
N ARG A 101 12.56 -32.16 -14.21
CA ARG A 101 13.83 -32.90 -14.23
C ARG A 101 14.68 -32.60 -15.48
N ASN A 102 14.02 -32.37 -16.62
CA ASN A 102 14.67 -31.95 -17.86
C ASN A 102 13.94 -30.73 -18.45
N PRO A 103 14.39 -29.51 -18.15
CA PRO A 103 13.69 -28.27 -18.49
C PRO A 103 13.59 -28.01 -20.00
N ASN A 104 14.38 -28.72 -20.82
CA ASN A 104 14.40 -28.55 -22.27
C ASN A 104 13.30 -29.31 -23.02
N LEU A 105 12.59 -30.22 -22.35
CA LEU A 105 11.58 -31.11 -22.99
C LEU A 105 10.16 -30.54 -22.98
N SER A 106 9.92 -29.48 -22.21
CA SER A 106 8.62 -28.81 -22.14
C SER A 106 8.55 -27.69 -23.17
N CYS A 107 7.35 -27.40 -23.70
CA CYS A 107 7.06 -26.17 -24.45
C CYS A 107 6.48 -25.07 -23.56
N LYS A 108 6.11 -25.40 -22.31
CA LYS A 108 5.72 -24.44 -21.29
C LYS A 108 6.97 -23.90 -20.61
N ARG A 109 7.01 -22.59 -20.38
CA ARG A 109 8.12 -21.91 -19.70
C ARG A 109 7.59 -21.31 -18.41
N THR A 110 8.15 -21.71 -17.28
CA THR A 110 7.90 -21.11 -15.97
C THR A 110 9.20 -20.48 -15.47
N LEU A 111 9.10 -19.28 -14.90
CA LEU A 111 10.23 -18.59 -14.31
C LEU A 111 10.08 -18.64 -12.78
N SER A 112 10.96 -19.39 -12.13
CA SER A 112 11.09 -19.40 -10.68
C SER A 112 12.17 -18.41 -10.28
N PHE A 113 11.91 -17.54 -9.30
CA PHE A 113 12.89 -16.55 -8.84
C PHE A 113 12.95 -16.46 -7.32
N GLN A 114 14.10 -16.03 -6.82
CA GLN A 114 14.36 -15.80 -5.40
C GLN A 114 15.08 -14.46 -5.23
N LEU A 115 14.60 -13.67 -4.28
CA LEU A 115 15.27 -12.46 -3.80
C LEU A 115 16.26 -12.84 -2.70
N ILE A 116 17.53 -12.48 -2.87
CA ILE A 116 18.62 -12.83 -1.96
C ILE A 116 19.22 -11.56 -1.38
N LEU A 117 19.20 -11.45 -0.05
CA LEU A 117 19.92 -10.41 0.68
C LEU A 117 21.42 -10.72 0.65
N LYS A 118 22.23 -9.79 0.15
CA LYS A 118 23.68 -9.81 0.25
C LYS A 118 24.09 -8.93 1.43
N SER A 119 24.32 -9.56 2.58
CA SER A 119 25.00 -8.86 3.68
C SER A 119 26.42 -8.47 3.24
N LYS A 120 26.96 -7.41 3.82
CA LYS A 120 28.42 -7.23 3.86
C LYS A 120 29.04 -8.29 4.76
#